data_AF-A0A416VPN2-F1
#
_entry.id   AF-A0A416VPN2-F1
#
_cell.length_a   1.000
_cell.length_b   1.000
_cell.length_c   1.000
_cell.angle_alpha   90.00
_cell.angle_beta   90.00
_cell.angle_gamma   90.00
#
_symmetry.space_group_name_H-M   'P 1'
#
loop_
_entity.id
_entity.type
_entity.pdbx_description
1 polymer ?
#
loop_
_entity_poly.entity_id
_entity_poly.type
_entity_poly.pdbx_seq_one_letter_code
_entity_poly.pdbx_strand_id
1 'polypeptide(L)'
;MKRIMCPKCENYITFDETKYTEGQSLVFICDHCKKQFGIRIGKTKLKSTEKNETQEEKSQFGSIMVIENVFGYKQIFPLVEGDNIIGRRCTGNNITIPIETSDMSMDRRHCVINVKQDKQGKLVYTLRDFPSLTGTFLQNEILSDKDRIRIEDGAIITLGATTFIFREAEK
;
A
#
# COMPACT_ATOMS: atom_id res chain seq x y z
N MET A 1 -19.90 -1.97 -6.35
CA MET A 1 -19.67 -1.20 -5.10
C MET A 1 -18.57 -0.19 -5.35
N LYS A 2 -18.68 1.05 -4.87
CA LYS A 2 -17.62 2.07 -4.97
C LYS A 2 -17.17 2.52 -3.58
N ARG A 3 -15.95 3.07 -3.53
CA ARG A 3 -15.33 3.54 -2.29
C ARG A 3 -15.21 5.04 -2.32
N ILE A 4 -15.46 5.65 -1.17
CA ILE A 4 -15.15 7.05 -0.95
C ILE A 4 -14.33 7.26 0.31
N MET A 5 -13.32 8.10 0.19
CA MET A 5 -12.48 8.48 1.31
C MET A 5 -13.17 9.60 2.09
N CYS A 6 -13.31 9.45 3.40
CA CYS A 6 -13.77 10.52 4.27
C CYS A 6 -12.72 11.65 4.27
N PRO A 7 -13.07 12.89 3.89
CA PRO A 7 -12.12 14.00 3.82
C PRO A 7 -11.61 14.45 5.20
N LYS A 8 -12.20 13.92 6.30
CA LYS A 8 -11.90 14.35 7.66
C LYS A 8 -11.03 13.38 8.45
N CYS A 9 -11.05 12.09 8.10
CA CYS A 9 -10.27 11.07 8.81
C CYS A 9 -9.67 10.02 7.87
N GLU A 10 -9.80 10.22 6.56
CA GLU A 10 -9.26 9.35 5.50
C GLU A 10 -9.78 7.90 5.51
N ASN A 11 -10.73 7.58 6.41
CA ASN A 11 -11.38 6.29 6.42
C ASN A 11 -12.22 6.07 5.15
N TYR A 12 -12.14 4.88 4.58
CA TYR A 12 -12.90 4.51 3.40
C TYR A 12 -14.31 4.04 3.78
N ILE A 13 -15.31 4.55 3.07
CA ILE A 13 -16.70 4.13 3.17
C ILE A 13 -17.10 3.47 1.86
N THR A 14 -17.68 2.28 1.96
CA THR A 14 -18.23 1.54 0.82
C THR A 14 -19.69 1.92 0.62
N PHE A 15 -20.09 2.20 -0.60
CA PHE A 15 -21.49 2.40 -0.96
C PHE A 15 -21.82 1.75 -2.30
N ASP A 16 -23.09 1.44 -2.48
CA ASP A 16 -23.60 0.91 -3.73
C ASP A 16 -24.03 2.06 -4.64
N GLU A 17 -23.20 2.37 -5.64
CA GLU A 17 -23.47 3.45 -6.60
C GLU A 17 -24.68 3.16 -7.49
N THR A 18 -25.04 1.88 -7.70
CA THR A 18 -26.19 1.51 -8.55
C THR A 18 -27.53 2.01 -8.00
N LYS A 19 -27.56 2.40 -6.73
CA LYS A 19 -28.73 2.95 -6.05
C LYS A 19 -28.91 4.46 -6.25
N TYR A 20 -28.00 5.14 -6.96
CA TYR A 20 -27.97 6.60 -7.06
C TYR A 20 -27.78 7.09 -8.49
N THR A 21 -28.32 8.27 -8.80
CA THR A 21 -28.22 8.85 -10.14
C THR A 21 -27.00 9.76 -10.29
N GLU A 22 -26.45 9.82 -11.50
CA GLU A 22 -25.33 10.71 -11.81
C GLU A 22 -25.71 12.19 -11.57
N GLY A 23 -24.85 12.93 -10.88
CA GLY A 23 -25.07 14.33 -10.52
C GLY A 23 -25.73 14.57 -9.16
N GLN A 24 -26.23 13.52 -8.50
CA GLN A 24 -26.83 13.59 -7.17
C GLN A 24 -25.78 13.93 -6.10
N SER A 25 -26.12 14.87 -5.22
CA SER A 25 -25.34 15.18 -4.01
C SER A 25 -25.79 14.25 -2.89
N LEU A 26 -24.88 13.41 -2.41
CA LEU A 26 -25.11 12.48 -1.30
C LEU A 26 -24.38 12.98 -0.06
N VAL A 27 -25.00 12.82 1.12
CA VAL A 27 -24.38 13.12 2.41
C VAL A 27 -24.10 11.80 3.12
N PHE A 28 -22.83 11.59 3.47
CA PHE A 28 -22.37 10.42 4.21
C PHE A 28 -22.00 10.81 5.64
N ILE A 29 -22.29 9.92 6.58
CA ILE A 29 -21.76 9.97 7.95
C ILE A 29 -20.62 8.96 8.01
N CYS A 30 -19.42 9.41 8.39
CA CYS A 30 -18.31 8.50 8.56
C CYS A 30 -18.48 7.64 9.82
N ASP A 31 -18.45 6.32 9.69
CA ASP A 31 -18.58 5.42 10.85
C ASP A 31 -17.45 5.58 11.86
N HIS A 32 -16.25 5.98 11.40
CA HIS A 32 -15.06 6.14 12.21
C HIS A 32 -15.04 7.47 12.99
N CYS A 33 -15.21 8.61 12.31
CA CYS A 33 -15.14 9.92 12.98
C CYS A 33 -16.50 10.53 13.32
N LYS A 34 -17.61 9.89 12.93
CA LYS A 34 -19.00 10.36 13.07
C LYS A 34 -19.29 11.72 12.41
N LYS A 35 -18.36 12.26 11.64
CA LYS A 35 -18.53 13.54 10.95
C LYS A 35 -19.22 13.33 9.60
N GLN A 36 -20.12 14.26 9.29
CA GLN A 36 -20.80 14.33 7.99
C GLN A 36 -19.90 14.95 6.92
N PHE A 37 -20.01 14.44 5.69
CA PHE A 37 -19.43 15.03 4.48
C PHE A 37 -20.32 14.75 3.26
N GLY A 38 -20.34 15.68 2.31
CA GLY A 38 -21.14 15.57 1.09
C GLY A 38 -20.28 15.29 -0.13
N ILE A 39 -20.75 14.41 -1.01
CA ILE A 39 -20.07 14.07 -2.27
C ILE A 39 -21.05 14.22 -3.43
N ARG A 40 -20.53 14.52 -4.62
CA ARG A 40 -21.35 14.61 -5.84
C ARG A 40 -20.94 13.52 -6.82
N ILE A 41 -21.83 12.58 -7.08
CA ILE A 41 -21.60 11.48 -8.03
C ILE A 41 -21.47 12.07 -9.45
N GLY A 42 -20.51 11.59 -10.24
CA GLY A 42 -20.34 11.95 -11.66
C GLY A 42 -19.26 13.01 -11.98
N LYS A 43 -18.78 13.80 -11.00
CA LYS A 43 -17.71 14.80 -11.26
C LYS A 43 -16.31 14.40 -10.77
N THR A 44 -16.21 13.41 -9.90
CA THR A 44 -14.93 12.90 -9.40
C THR A 44 -14.79 11.43 -9.79
N LYS A 45 -13.62 11.04 -10.30
CA LYS A 45 -13.27 9.63 -10.53
C LYS A 45 -13.28 8.92 -9.17
N LEU A 46 -14.45 8.48 -8.74
CA LEU A 46 -14.62 7.58 -7.60
C LEU A 46 -13.72 6.38 -7.87
N LYS A 47 -12.75 6.10 -6.97
CA LYS A 47 -11.87 4.94 -7.11
C LYS A 47 -12.77 3.70 -7.07
N SER A 48 -12.96 3.07 -8.23
CA SER A 48 -13.61 1.76 -8.30
C SER A 48 -12.73 0.75 -7.58
N THR A 49 -13.35 -0.23 -6.92
CA THR A 49 -12.68 -1.40 -6.34
C THR A 49 -11.78 -2.08 -7.38
N GLU A 50 -12.22 -2.06 -8.64
CA GLU A 50 -11.55 -2.65 -9.79
C GLU A 50 -10.20 -2.00 -10.15
N LYS A 51 -9.94 -0.72 -9.81
CA LYS A 51 -8.64 -0.11 -10.13
C LYS A 51 -7.46 -0.68 -9.34
N ASN A 52 -7.75 -1.47 -8.29
CA ASN A 52 -6.75 -2.25 -7.58
C ASN A 52 -6.71 -3.72 -8.05
N GLU A 53 -7.66 -4.17 -8.88
CA GLU A 53 -7.77 -5.54 -9.40
C GLU A 53 -7.36 -5.64 -10.88
N THR A 54 -7.44 -4.55 -11.64
CA THR A 54 -6.98 -4.48 -13.02
C THR A 54 -5.70 -3.68 -13.06
N GLN A 55 -4.59 -4.39 -12.87
CA GLN A 55 -3.54 -4.59 -13.86
C GLN A 55 -2.33 -5.11 -13.07
N GLU A 56 -2.09 -6.43 -13.12
CA GLU A 56 -0.73 -6.94 -13.03
C GLU A 56 0.01 -6.38 -14.24
N GLU A 57 0.27 -5.06 -14.26
CA GLU A 57 1.24 -4.50 -15.18
C GLU A 57 2.53 -5.22 -14.85
N LYS A 58 3.05 -5.96 -15.83
CA LYS A 58 4.35 -6.61 -15.74
C LYS A 58 5.35 -5.55 -15.32
N SER A 59 5.65 -5.52 -14.02
CA SER A 59 6.52 -4.52 -13.45
C SER A 59 7.93 -4.92 -13.80
N GLN A 60 8.63 -4.06 -14.55
CA GLN A 60 10.00 -4.26 -14.98
C GLN A 60 10.96 -4.62 -13.83
N PHE A 61 10.63 -4.16 -12.61
CA PHE A 61 11.46 -4.34 -11.43
C PHE A 61 10.79 -5.20 -10.36
N GLY A 62 9.67 -5.86 -10.64
CA GLY A 62 8.91 -6.64 -9.66
C GLY A 62 7.91 -5.79 -8.88
N SER A 63 7.23 -6.38 -7.91
CA SER A 63 6.16 -5.71 -7.17
C SER A 63 6.06 -6.18 -5.73
N ILE A 64 5.32 -5.44 -4.91
CA ILE A 64 4.84 -5.93 -3.63
C ILE A 64 3.32 -6.06 -3.66
N MET A 65 2.82 -7.14 -3.08
CA MET A 65 1.40 -7.41 -2.90
C MET A 65 1.06 -7.37 -1.42
N VAL A 66 0.40 -6.30 -0.99
CA VAL A 66 -0.12 -6.15 0.36
C VAL A 66 -1.30 -7.10 0.54
N ILE A 67 -1.24 -7.92 1.58
CA ILE A 67 -2.28 -8.88 1.92
C ILE A 67 -3.43 -8.14 2.61
N GLU A 68 -4.66 -8.45 2.20
CA GLU A 68 -5.85 -7.93 2.84
C GLU A 68 -5.97 -8.40 4.30
N ASN A 69 -6.31 -7.47 5.19
CA ASN A 69 -6.59 -7.74 6.59
C ASN A 69 -7.62 -6.73 7.13
N VAL A 70 -7.85 -6.73 8.44
CA VAL A 70 -8.78 -5.80 9.10
C VAL A 70 -8.38 -4.32 9.00
N PHE A 71 -7.12 -4.03 8.67
CA PHE A 71 -6.57 -2.67 8.60
C PHE A 71 -6.51 -2.11 7.17
N GLY A 72 -6.56 -2.96 6.16
CA GLY A 72 -6.40 -2.54 4.77
C GLY A 72 -6.79 -3.63 3.78
N TYR A 73 -7.17 -3.18 2.59
CA TYR A 73 -7.46 -4.07 1.47
C TYR A 73 -6.19 -4.45 0.73
N LYS A 74 -6.31 -5.49 -0.11
CA LYS A 74 -5.27 -5.86 -1.07
C LYS A 74 -4.84 -4.65 -1.92
N GLN A 75 -3.53 -4.45 -2.02
CA GLN A 75 -2.90 -3.40 -2.82
C GLN A 75 -1.67 -3.98 -3.50
N ILE A 76 -1.42 -3.61 -4.75
CA ILE A 76 -0.23 -4.02 -5.50
C ILE A 76 0.53 -2.76 -5.88
N PHE A 77 1.83 -2.74 -5.60
CA PHE A 77 2.70 -1.62 -5.93
C PHE A 77 3.88 -2.12 -6.77
N PRO A 78 4.10 -1.57 -7.98
CA PRO A 78 5.31 -1.86 -8.73
C PRO A 78 6.53 -1.25 -8.03
N LEU A 79 7.66 -1.94 -8.09
CA LEU A 79 8.94 -1.41 -7.66
C LEU A 79 9.58 -0.59 -8.79
N VAL A 80 10.49 0.29 -8.40
CA VAL A 80 11.40 1.01 -9.31
C VAL A 80 12.85 0.68 -8.99
N GLU A 81 13.76 0.97 -9.92
CA GLU A 81 15.19 0.90 -9.64
C GLU A 81 15.60 1.83 -8.49
N GLY A 82 16.53 1.38 -7.65
CA GLY A 82 16.98 2.12 -6.48
C GLY A 82 16.14 1.85 -5.23
N ASP A 83 16.06 2.84 -4.33
CA ASP A 83 15.41 2.71 -3.02
C ASP A 83 13.89 2.92 -3.13
N ASN A 84 13.13 1.86 -2.83
CA ASN A 84 11.69 1.91 -2.68
C ASN A 84 11.36 2.05 -1.19
N ILE A 85 11.06 3.28 -0.76
CA ILE A 85 10.70 3.56 0.64
C ILE A 85 9.23 3.16 0.83
N ILE A 86 9.00 2.18 1.70
CA ILE A 86 7.68 1.62 2.00
C ILE A 86 7.23 2.11 3.36
N GLY A 87 5.98 2.54 3.45
CA GLY A 87 5.43 3.06 4.69
C GLY A 87 3.93 3.31 4.60
N ARG A 88 3.34 3.67 5.73
CA ARG A 88 1.94 4.05 5.79
C ARG A 88 1.69 5.37 5.06
N ARG A 89 0.66 5.38 4.20
CA ARG A 89 0.14 6.56 3.50
C ARG A 89 -0.12 7.70 4.49
N CYS A 90 0.45 8.88 4.21
CA CYS A 90 0.19 10.11 4.96
C CYS A 90 0.25 11.29 4.00
N THR A 91 -0.60 12.30 4.21
CA THR A 91 -0.55 13.55 3.45
C THR A 91 0.80 14.25 3.64
N GLY A 92 1.39 14.72 2.53
CA GLY A 92 2.67 15.44 2.51
C GLY A 92 3.93 14.59 2.74
N ASN A 93 3.81 13.25 2.85
CA ASN A 93 4.97 12.38 2.99
C ASN A 93 5.53 11.93 1.62
N ASN A 94 6.83 12.09 1.41
CA ASN A 94 7.52 11.61 0.22
C ASN A 94 8.04 10.18 0.45
N ILE A 95 7.19 9.19 0.17
CA ILE A 95 7.55 7.77 0.13
C ILE A 95 7.22 7.19 -1.22
N THR A 96 8.04 6.25 -1.69
CA THR A 96 7.88 5.60 -2.99
C THR A 96 6.61 4.74 -3.02
N ILE A 97 6.38 3.99 -1.94
CA ILE A 97 5.27 3.04 -1.82
C ILE A 97 4.43 3.39 -0.59
N PRO A 98 3.35 4.18 -0.79
CA PRO A 98 2.48 4.58 0.30
C PRO A 98 1.32 3.61 0.46
N ILE A 99 1.48 2.64 1.37
CA ILE A 99 0.45 1.64 1.68
C ILE A 99 -0.74 2.31 2.38
N GLU A 100 -1.93 2.19 1.80
CA GLU A 100 -3.17 2.64 2.43
C GLU A 100 -3.62 1.62 3.47
N THR A 101 -3.28 1.87 4.74
CA THR A 101 -3.66 1.02 5.87
C THR A 101 -4.04 1.88 7.08
N SER A 102 -5.03 1.43 7.85
CA SER A 102 -5.40 2.02 9.15
C SER A 102 -4.56 1.45 10.31
N ASP A 103 -3.59 0.59 10.01
CA ASP A 103 -2.65 0.04 10.97
C ASP A 103 -1.71 1.14 11.51
N MET A 104 -1.96 1.56 12.75
CA MET A 104 -1.16 2.61 13.39
C MET A 104 0.21 2.13 13.85
N SER A 105 0.42 0.81 13.92
CA SER A 105 1.74 0.22 14.24
C SER A 105 2.69 0.26 13.04
N MET A 106 2.15 0.45 11.82
CA MET A 106 2.97 0.71 10.64
C MET A 106 3.42 2.18 10.60
N ASP A 107 4.73 2.39 10.73
CA ASP A 107 5.37 3.69 10.52
C ASP A 107 5.15 4.29 9.12
N ARG A 108 5.20 5.62 9.06
CA ARG A 108 5.09 6.40 7.82
C ARG A 108 6.25 6.14 6.85
N ARG A 109 7.41 5.74 7.37
CA ARG A 109 8.58 5.23 6.64
C ARG A 109 9.07 4.05 7.46
N HIS A 110 8.88 2.83 6.97
CA HIS A 110 9.01 1.63 7.80
C HIS A 110 10.17 0.76 7.33
N CYS A 111 10.23 0.48 6.03
CA CYS A 111 11.31 -0.31 5.45
C CYS A 111 11.66 0.21 4.05
N VAL A 112 12.75 -0.30 3.51
CA VAL A 112 13.20 0.00 2.15
C VAL A 112 13.53 -1.30 1.43
N ILE A 113 13.01 -1.44 0.21
CA ILE A 113 13.49 -2.44 -0.74
C ILE A 113 14.36 -1.71 -1.76
N ASN A 114 15.65 -2.04 -1.78
CA ASN A 114 16.57 -1.56 -2.80
C ASN A 114 16.59 -2.54 -3.97
N VAL A 115 16.36 -2.03 -5.18
CA VAL A 115 16.47 -2.79 -6.44
C VAL A 115 17.70 -2.34 -7.19
N LYS A 116 18.57 -3.28 -7.57
CA LYS A 116 19.77 -3.02 -8.39
C LYS A 116 19.96 -4.11 -9.43
N GLN A 117 20.57 -3.78 -10.56
CA GLN A 117 21.11 -4.77 -11.49
C GLN A 117 22.53 -5.15 -11.06
N ASP A 118 22.83 -6.45 -11.08
CA ASP A 118 24.20 -6.95 -10.94
C ASP A 118 24.98 -6.80 -12.25
N LYS A 119 26.27 -7.19 -12.22
CA LYS A 119 27.15 -7.11 -13.40
C LYS A 119 26.71 -8.01 -14.56
N GLN A 120 25.83 -8.98 -14.31
CA GLN A 120 25.27 -9.90 -15.31
C GLN A 120 23.89 -9.44 -15.80
N GLY A 121 23.41 -8.28 -15.34
CA GLY A 121 22.10 -7.74 -15.70
C GLY A 121 20.93 -8.36 -14.93
N LYS A 122 21.18 -9.21 -13.91
CA LYS A 122 20.13 -9.78 -13.08
C LYS A 122 19.73 -8.80 -11.97
N LEU A 123 18.43 -8.68 -11.71
CA LEU A 123 17.92 -7.88 -10.60
C LEU A 123 18.24 -8.53 -9.25
N VAL A 124 18.66 -7.69 -8.31
CA VAL A 124 18.96 -8.02 -6.92
C VAL A 124 18.14 -7.12 -6.02
N TYR A 125 17.46 -7.75 -5.07
CA TYR A 125 16.54 -7.13 -4.14
C TYR A 125 17.11 -7.21 -2.72
N THR A 126 17.23 -6.07 -2.06
CA THR A 126 17.73 -6.01 -0.67
C THR A 126 16.71 -5.32 0.21
N LEU A 127 16.25 -6.00 1.25
CA LEU A 127 15.39 -5.48 2.30
C LEU A 127 16.21 -4.89 3.44
N ARG A 128 15.75 -3.76 3.96
CA ARG A 128 16.27 -3.15 5.19
C ARG A 128 15.17 -2.45 5.97
N ASP A 129 15.35 -2.39 7.28
CA ASP A 129 14.52 -1.55 8.13
C ASP A 129 14.82 -0.06 7.91
N PHE A 130 13.82 0.80 8.14
CA PHE A 130 13.96 2.25 8.16
C PHE A 130 13.59 2.77 9.55
N PRO A 131 14.61 2.94 10.42
CA PRO A 131 14.56 2.79 11.88
C PRO A 131 13.14 2.83 12.46
N SER A 132 12.40 1.74 12.26
CA SER A 132 10.97 1.66 12.52
C SER A 132 10.72 1.37 14.00
N LEU A 133 9.62 1.88 14.55
CA LEU A 133 9.28 1.73 15.96
C LEU A 133 8.97 0.27 16.33
N THR A 134 8.32 -0.47 15.43
CA THR A 134 7.89 -1.86 15.68
C THR A 134 8.81 -2.90 15.07
N GLY A 135 9.78 -2.48 14.25
CA GLY A 135 10.64 -3.38 13.49
C GLY A 135 10.00 -3.94 12.23
N THR A 136 10.87 -4.24 11.25
CA THR A 136 10.53 -4.98 10.04
C THR A 136 10.80 -6.47 10.26
N PHE A 137 9.85 -7.33 9.90
CA PHE A 137 9.99 -8.78 10.00
C PHE A 137 10.05 -9.42 8.62
N LEU A 138 11.03 -10.30 8.39
CA LEU A 138 11.14 -11.16 7.21
C LEU A 138 10.91 -12.60 7.66
N GLN A 139 9.87 -13.25 7.14
CA GLN A 139 9.51 -14.63 7.52
C GLN A 139 9.43 -14.83 9.05
N ASN A 140 8.84 -13.86 9.75
CA ASN A 140 8.68 -13.83 11.22
C ASN A 140 9.97 -13.57 12.03
N GLU A 141 11.10 -13.31 11.37
CA GLU A 141 12.35 -12.89 12.02
C GLU A 141 12.53 -11.38 11.88
N ILE A 142 12.83 -10.71 13.00
CA ILE A 142 13.05 -9.25 13.02
C ILE A 142 14.40 -8.90 12.43
N LEU A 143 14.44 -7.84 11.62
CA LEU A 143 15.69 -7.27 11.11
C LEU A 143 16.37 -6.41 12.19
N SER A 144 17.69 -6.52 12.30
CA SER A 144 18.51 -5.63 13.12
C SER A 144 18.77 -4.30 12.39
N ASP A 145 19.13 -3.24 13.13
CA ASP A 145 19.35 -1.88 12.60
C ASP A 145 20.27 -1.79 11.38
N LYS A 146 21.28 -2.67 11.32
CA LYS A 146 22.31 -2.68 10.25
C LYS A 146 22.06 -3.73 9.17
N ASP A 147 21.00 -4.53 9.29
CA ASP A 147 20.76 -5.63 8.39
C ASP A 147 20.38 -5.16 6.99
N ARG A 148 20.97 -5.82 6.00
CA ARG A 148 20.73 -5.63 4.57
C ARG A 148 20.57 -7.02 3.96
N ILE A 149 19.35 -7.52 3.97
CA ILE A 149 19.06 -8.92 3.65
C ILE A 149 18.62 -9.02 2.19
N ARG A 150 19.25 -9.91 1.43
CA ARG A 150 18.78 -10.22 0.07
C ARG A 150 17.47 -11.01 0.18
N ILE A 151 16.46 -10.58 -0.55
CA ILE A 151 15.15 -11.25 -0.60
C ILE A 151 14.93 -11.89 -1.98
N GLU A 152 14.11 -12.92 -2.00
CA GLU A 152 13.76 -13.70 -3.20
C GLU A 152 12.24 -13.69 -3.41
N ASP A 153 11.80 -14.08 -4.60
CA ASP A 153 10.38 -14.17 -4.93
C ASP A 153 9.56 -14.92 -3.85
N GLY A 154 8.42 -14.36 -3.47
CA GLY A 154 7.56 -14.92 -2.43
C GLY A 154 7.99 -14.58 -1.01
N ALA A 155 9.04 -13.79 -0.79
CA ALA A 155 9.40 -13.31 0.55
C ALA A 155 8.23 -12.60 1.23
N ILE A 156 7.93 -13.00 2.47
CA ILE A 156 6.85 -12.44 3.30
C ILE A 156 7.46 -11.43 4.27
N ILE A 157 7.00 -10.18 4.17
CA ILE A 157 7.44 -9.08 5.02
C ILE A 157 6.25 -8.59 5.85
N THR A 158 6.45 -8.43 7.15
CA THR A 158 5.44 -7.88 8.06
C THR A 158 5.95 -6.59 8.70
N LEU A 159 5.12 -5.55 8.66
CA LEU A 159 5.35 -4.21 9.16
C LEU A 159 4.20 -3.86 10.12
N GLY A 160 4.42 -3.98 11.42
CA GLY A 160 3.32 -3.90 12.39
C GLY A 160 2.32 -5.04 12.19
N ALA A 161 1.05 -4.73 11.94
CA ALA A 161 0.00 -5.70 11.60
C ALA A 161 -0.22 -5.85 10.07
N THR A 162 0.48 -5.06 9.25
CA THR A 162 0.36 -5.06 7.79
C THR A 162 1.42 -5.98 7.17
N THR A 163 0.99 -6.94 6.37
CA THR A 163 1.89 -7.91 5.70
C THR A 163 1.83 -7.73 4.18
N PHE A 164 2.97 -7.87 3.52
CA PHE A 164 3.04 -7.94 2.06
C PHE A 164 3.95 -9.07 1.59
N ILE A 165 3.69 -9.54 0.39
CA ILE A 165 4.50 -10.53 -0.32
C ILE A 165 5.28 -9.81 -1.40
N PHE A 166 6.59 -10.00 -1.43
CA PHE A 166 7.44 -9.54 -2.51
C PHE A 166 7.33 -10.48 -3.72
N ARG A 167 7.25 -9.90 -4.92
CA ARG A 167 7.23 -10.59 -6.21
C ARG A 167 8.36 -10.09 -7.08
N GLU A 168 9.21 -10.99 -7.56
CA GLU A 168 10.27 -10.63 -8.52
C GLU A 168 9.66 -10.21 -9.87
N ALA A 169 10.44 -9.49 -10.69
CA ALA A 169 10.04 -9.22 -12.07
C ALA A 169 9.95 -10.54 -12.85
N GLU A 170 8.85 -10.75 -13.58
CA GLU A 170 8.78 -11.85 -14.55
C GLU A 170 9.82 -11.65 -15.65
N LYS A 171 10.54 -12.72 -16.01
CA LYS A 171 11.49 -12.73 -17.12
C LYS A 171 10.79 -12.71 -18.48
#